data_AF-A0A7Y4HWW5-F1
#
_entry.id   AF-A0A7Y4HWW5-F1
#
_cell.length_a   1.000
_cell.length_b   1.000
_cell.length_c   1.000
_cell.angle_alpha   90.00
_cell.angle_beta   90.00
_cell.angle_gamma   90.00
#
_symmetry.space_group_name_H-M   'P 1'
#
loop_
_entity.id
_entity.type
_entity.pdbx_description
1 polymer ?
#
loop_
_entity_poly.entity_id
_entity_poly.type
_entity_poly.pdbx_seq_one_letter_code
_entity_poly.pdbx_strand_id
1 'polypeptide(L)'
;LNFYYQDIVRACFPNAQIVIDRFHMIQMLTRSFNSLRVQVMKTFDKRSRQYQLLKSPWKLYLKKFDELEKVHPRYNWHYKDCLT
;
A
#
# COMPACT_ATOMS: atom_id res chain seq x y z
N LEU A 1 -0.51 -10.86 10.60
CA LEU A 1 -0.65 -11.53 11.91
C LEU A 1 -1.95 -12.31 11.88
N ASN A 2 -1.94 -13.62 12.08
CA ASN A 2 -3.19 -14.39 12.13
C ASN A 2 -3.86 -14.06 13.46
N PHE A 3 -5.01 -13.36 13.42
CA PHE A 3 -5.75 -12.91 14.61
C PHE A 3 -6.03 -14.07 15.58
N TYR A 4 -6.21 -15.27 15.04
CA TYR A 4 -6.44 -16.52 15.76
C TYR A 4 -5.38 -16.90 16.81
N TYR A 5 -4.15 -16.35 16.73
CA TYR A 5 -3.13 -16.64 17.74
C TYR A 5 -3.26 -15.80 19.00
N GLN A 6 -4.01 -14.69 18.99
CA GLN A 6 -4.10 -13.81 20.16
C GLN A 6 -4.73 -14.53 21.36
N ASP A 7 -5.79 -15.30 21.13
CA ASP A 7 -6.50 -16.01 22.20
C ASP A 7 -5.65 -17.16 22.76
N ILE A 8 -4.96 -17.91 21.89
CA ILE A 8 -4.07 -19.01 22.29
C ILE A 8 -2.85 -18.46 23.05
N VAL A 9 -2.23 -17.38 22.56
CA VAL A 9 -1.07 -16.76 23.22
C VAL A 9 -1.44 -16.24 24.59
N ARG A 10 -2.64 -15.66 24.76
CA ARG A 10 -3.15 -15.22 26.06
C ARG A 10 -3.45 -16.38 27.00
N ALA A 11 -3.96 -17.50 26.49
CA ALA A 11 -4.23 -18.69 27.29
C ALA A 11 -2.93 -19.39 27.76
N CYS A 12 -1.94 -19.52 26.88
CA CYS A 12 -0.67 -20.19 27.19
C CYS A 12 0.30 -19.29 27.96
N PHE A 13 0.28 -17.97 27.70
CA PHE A 13 1.22 -17.01 28.27
C PHE A 13 0.47 -15.76 28.78
N PRO A 14 -0.25 -15.88 29.90
CA PRO A 14 -1.13 -14.81 30.40
C PRO A 14 -0.40 -13.50 30.74
N ASN A 15 0.90 -13.58 31.06
CA ASN A 15 1.73 -12.42 31.40
C ASN A 15 2.59 -11.90 30.22
N ALA A 16 2.52 -12.53 29.04
CA ALA A 16 3.35 -12.11 27.91
C ALA A 16 2.80 -10.84 27.24
N GLN A 17 3.70 -9.90 26.96
CA GLN A 17 3.36 -8.71 26.20
C GLN A 17 3.44 -9.00 24.70
N ILE A 18 2.37 -8.72 23.97
CA ILE A 18 2.36 -8.83 22.51
C ILE A 18 3.07 -7.60 21.95
N VAL A 19 4.30 -7.80 21.46
CA VAL A 19 5.04 -6.77 20.74
C VAL A 19 4.85 -6.98 19.25
N ILE A 20 4.27 -5.99 18.57
CA ILE A 20 4.13 -6.00 17.12
C ILE A 20 5.37 -5.34 16.52
N ASP A 21 6.13 -6.10 15.74
CA ASP A 21 7.27 -5.57 15.01
C ASP A 21 6.82 -4.49 14.00
N ARG A 22 7.49 -3.33 14.01
CA ARG A 22 7.26 -2.22 13.09
C ARG A 22 7.38 -2.65 11.62
N PHE A 23 8.30 -3.57 11.31
CA PHE A 23 8.44 -4.15 9.99
C PHE A 23 7.15 -4.85 9.55
N HIS A 24 6.57 -5.68 10.43
CA HIS A 24 5.34 -6.39 10.14
C HIS A 24 4.14 -5.45 10.02
N MET A 25 4.06 -4.38 10.82
CA MET A 25 3.04 -3.34 10.65
C MET A 25 3.13 -2.67 9.27
N ILE A 26 4.31 -2.18 8.91
CA ILE A 26 4.54 -1.52 7.62
C ILE A 26 4.23 -2.49 6.47
N GLN A 27 4.68 -3.74 6.56
CA GLN A 27 4.40 -4.76 5.57
C GLN A 27 2.89 -5.05 5.42
N MET A 28 2.15 -5.12 6.53
CA MET A 28 0.70 -5.30 6.51
C MET A 28 -0.02 -4.11 5.86
N LEU A 29 0.36 -2.88 6.22
CA LEU A 29 -0.20 -1.66 5.64
C LEU A 29 0.05 -1.61 4.12
N THR A 30 1.29 -1.84 3.69
CA THR A 30 1.66 -1.86 2.27
C THR A 30 0.87 -2.89 1.47
N ARG A 31 0.67 -4.09 2.03
CA ARG A 31 -0.14 -5.15 1.40
C ARG A 31 -1.61 -4.75 1.30
N SER A 32 -2.19 -4.24 2.39
CA SER A 32 -3.60 -3.80 2.42
C SER A 32 -3.85 -2.67 1.43
N PHE A 33 -2.96 -1.67 1.41
CA PHE A 33 -3.03 -0.56 0.48
C PHE A 33 -2.92 -1.00 -0.99
N ASN A 34 -1.99 -1.91 -1.31
CA ASN A 34 -1.87 -2.44 -2.67
C ASN A 34 -3.10 -3.27 -3.10
N SER A 35 -3.69 -4.04 -2.18
CA SER A 35 -4.95 -4.74 -2.43
C SER A 35 -6.09 -3.76 -2.72
N LEU A 36 -6.22 -2.70 -1.91
CA LEU A 36 -7.23 -1.65 -2.11
C LEU A 36 -7.04 -0.97 -3.47
N ARG A 37 -5.80 -0.59 -3.82
CA ARG A 37 -5.46 -0.02 -5.13
C ARG A 37 -5.94 -0.92 -6.27
N VAL A 38 -5.68 -2.23 -6.19
CA VAL A 38 -6.09 -3.19 -7.23
C VAL A 38 -7.60 -3.36 -7.27
N GLN A 39 -8.28 -3.39 -6.11
CA GLN A 39 -9.74 -3.45 -6.04
C GLN A 39 -10.36 -2.24 -6.72
N VAL A 40 -9.94 -1.02 -6.34
CA VAL A 40 -10.41 0.24 -6.93
C VAL A 40 -10.02 0.34 -8.41
N MET A 41 -8.81 -0.08 -8.80
CA MET A 41 -8.41 -0.12 -10.21
C MET A 41 -9.38 -0.97 -11.05
N LYS A 42 -9.81 -2.12 -10.53
CA LYS A 42 -10.70 -3.05 -11.24
C LYS A 42 -12.15 -2.55 -11.36
N THR A 43 -12.57 -1.52 -10.61
CA THR A 43 -13.90 -0.93 -10.77
C THR A 43 -14.00 -0.01 -11.99
N PHE A 44 -12.88 0.39 -12.58
CA PHE A 44 -12.83 1.26 -13.75
C PHE A 44 -12.67 0.47 -15.06
N ASP A 45 -13.16 1.04 -16.17
CA ASP A 45 -12.93 0.49 -17.50
C ASP A 45 -11.42 0.46 -17.83
N LYS A 46 -10.96 -0.59 -18.53
CA LYS A 46 -9.54 -0.81 -18.82
C LYS A 46 -8.91 0.28 -19.71
N ARG A 47 -9.72 0.99 -20.51
CA ARG A 47 -9.26 2.09 -21.37
C ARG A 47 -9.33 3.44 -20.65
N SER A 48 -9.99 3.52 -19.50
CA SER A 48 -10.13 4.76 -18.73
C SER A 48 -8.79 5.27 -18.20
N ARG A 49 -8.70 6.60 -18.02
CA ARG A 49 -7.54 7.25 -17.41
C ARG A 49 -7.35 6.78 -15.97
N GLN A 50 -8.42 6.62 -15.20
CA GLN A 50 -8.40 6.16 -13.80
C GLN A 50 -7.76 4.77 -13.68
N TYR A 51 -8.13 3.84 -14.55
CA TYR A 51 -7.49 2.52 -14.60
C TYR A 51 -5.99 2.63 -14.90
N GLN A 52 -5.60 3.45 -15.88
CA GLN A 52 -4.19 3.63 -16.24
C GLN A 52 -3.37 4.28 -15.12
N LEU A 53 -3.93 5.29 -14.43
CA LEU A 53 -3.33 5.96 -13.29
C LEU A 53 -3.17 5.02 -12.09
N LEU A 54 -4.09 4.07 -11.87
CA LEU A 54 -3.93 3.11 -10.79
C LEU A 54 -3.02 1.94 -11.19
N LYS A 55 -2.94 1.58 -12.48
CA LYS A 55 -2.17 0.43 -12.98
C LYS A 55 -0.70 0.74 -13.24
N SER A 56 -0.43 1.73 -14.09
CA SER A 56 0.89 1.97 -14.67
C SER A 56 1.89 2.57 -13.65
N PRO A 57 1.56 3.64 -12.91
CA PRO A 57 2.44 4.18 -11.88
C PRO A 57 2.32 3.45 -10.53
N TRP A 58 2.07 2.13 -10.51
CA TRP A 58 1.87 1.39 -9.26
C TRP A 58 3.02 1.54 -8.25
N LYS A 59 4.25 1.73 -8.76
CA LYS A 59 5.45 1.97 -7.95
C LYS A 59 5.42 3.32 -7.22
N LEU A 60 4.80 4.36 -7.79
CA LEU A 60 4.70 5.67 -7.15
C LEU A 60 3.93 5.59 -5.84
N TYR A 61 2.85 4.80 -5.80
CA TYR A 61 2.07 4.61 -4.58
C TYR A 61 2.77 3.78 -3.49
N LEU A 62 3.90 3.13 -3.82
CA LEU A 62 4.73 2.38 -2.88
C LEU A 62 6.05 3.10 -2.57
N LYS A 63 6.28 4.26 -3.19
CA LYS A 63 7.51 5.03 -3.04
C LYS A 63 7.49 5.74 -1.69
N LYS A 64 8.65 5.83 -1.04
CA LYS A 64 8.77 6.62 0.20
C LYS A 64 8.47 8.08 -0.11
N PHE A 65 7.81 8.73 0.84
CA PHE A 65 7.42 10.14 0.70
C PHE A 65 8.63 11.06 0.49
N ASP A 66 9.77 10.74 1.10
CA ASP A 66 11.00 11.54 1.01
C ASP A 66 11.70 11.40 -0.34
N GLU A 67 11.43 10.31 -1.06
CA GLU A 67 12.01 10.05 -2.39
C GLU A 67 11.13 10.60 -3.53
N LEU A 68 9.94 11.13 -3.22
CA LEU A 68 9.08 11.76 -4.22
C LEU A 68 9.69 13.10 -4.66
N GLU A 69 9.80 13.30 -5.97
CA GLU A 69 10.13 14.59 -6.55
C GLU A 69 8.97 15.53 -6.25
N LYS A 70 9.23 16.66 -5.58
CA LYS A 70 8.20 17.64 -5.16
C LYS A 70 8.43 19.02 -5.75
N VAL A 71 9.67 19.31 -6.11
CA VAL A 71 10.12 20.66 -6.45
C VAL A 71 9.92 20.93 -7.93
N HIS A 72 10.18 19.94 -8.78
CA HIS A 72 10.05 20.08 -10.23
C HIS A 72 9.21 18.95 -10.82
N PRO A 73 7.88 19.08 -10.80
CA PRO A 73 7.01 18.05 -11.31
C PRO A 73 7.27 17.82 -12.80
N ARG A 74 7.54 16.57 -13.18
CA ARG A 74 7.80 16.22 -14.58
C ARG A 74 6.57 15.59 -15.19
N TYR A 75 6.12 16.15 -16.30
CA TYR A 75 5.05 15.54 -17.09
C TYR A 75 5.51 14.17 -17.58
N ASN A 76 4.79 13.14 -17.17
CA ASN A 76 5.01 11.79 -17.65
C ASN A 76 4.01 11.50 -18.77
N TRP A 77 4.53 11.37 -19.98
CA TRP A 77 3.71 11.13 -21.16
C TRP A 77 2.91 9.82 -21.09
N HIS A 78 3.39 8.81 -20.35
CA HIS A 78 2.68 7.55 -20.15
C HIS A 78 1.47 7.70 -19.24
N TYR A 79 1.51 8.65 -18.30
CA TYR A 79 0.42 8.91 -17.36
C TYR A 79 -0.47 10.06 -17.83
N LYS A 80 0.02 10.85 -18.79
CA LYS A 80 -0.53 12.14 -19.21
C LYS A 80 -0.77 13.07 -18.02
N ASP A 81 0.19 13.07 -17.10
CA ASP A 81 0.03 13.67 -15.79
C ASP A 81 1.39 14.00 -15.15
N CYS A 82 1.38 14.91 -14.18
CA CYS A 82 2.53 15.31 -13.37
C CYS A 82 2.35 14.74 -11.95
N LEU A 83 2.29 13.40 -11.82
CA LEU A 83 2.06 12.69 -10.55
C LEU A 83 3.22 12.79 -9.54
N THR A 84 4.30 13.46 -9.92
CA THR A 84 5.49 13.80 -9.14
C THR A 84 5.90 15.19 -9.57
#